data_AF-A0A3L7QFK7-F1
#
_entry.id   AF-A0A3L7QFK7-F1
#
_cell.length_a   1.000
_cell.length_b   1.000
_cell.length_c   1.000
_cell.angle_alpha   90.00
_cell.angle_beta   90.00
_cell.angle_gamma   90.00
#
_symmetry.space_group_name_H-M   'P 1'
#
loop_
_entity.id
_entity.type
_entity.pdbx_description
1 polymer ?
#
loop_
_entity_poly.entity_id
_entity_poly.type
_entity_poly.pdbx_seq_one_letter_code
_entity_poly.pdbx_strand_id
1 'polypeptide(L)'
;MSATGELNASLSSWPVGSAIQQIAYVVEATSGQVVAMEFPPPLRMCAVVTASAAGPDGGSSELTILTVPAPVRETMSDDETALFARMQMWVEAATPAPGPASQIMMFQGARICWTPGRIALLVQPERIESARRALIEVSFYDAELRAIEHQLGQDWPHMEADMPLAFEVTENTLSQRQQLRQRFLQILQLRTRLTRLSGHIHCPHLHPPTLASQIGERFRDRTRMELRYEIIDEQIEVFEGVYEMCGQRASDFTLTRSGNILEWIIIILLVAQLLLSGIEMLAGSGTETSTTTSSPPSTTASTGQ
;
A
#
# COMPACT_ATOMS: atom_id res chain seq x y z
N MET A 1 -2.38 -10.84 32.13
CA MET A 1 -1.71 -10.21 33.29
C MET A 1 -0.21 -10.39 33.12
N SER A 2 0.51 -9.27 33.04
CA SER A 2 1.97 -9.11 33.17
C SER A 2 2.90 -9.71 32.10
N ALA A 3 2.77 -9.30 30.83
CA ALA A 3 3.84 -9.44 29.83
C ALA A 3 4.67 -8.15 29.63
N THR A 4 4.19 -7.02 30.13
CA THR A 4 4.87 -5.71 30.08
C THR A 4 5.90 -5.51 31.18
N GLY A 5 6.00 -6.43 32.16
CA GLY A 5 6.89 -6.30 33.32
C GLY A 5 8.35 -6.66 33.07
N GLU A 6 8.65 -7.50 32.08
CA GLU A 6 10.02 -8.01 31.83
C GLU A 6 10.76 -7.27 30.72
N LEU A 7 10.08 -6.41 29.96
CA LEU A 7 10.72 -5.59 28.92
C LEU A 7 11.69 -4.54 29.51
N ASN A 8 11.54 -4.24 30.80
CA ASN A 8 12.43 -3.41 31.60
C ASN A 8 13.37 -4.27 32.44
N ALA A 9 14.19 -5.11 31.81
CA ALA A 9 15.44 -5.49 32.45
C ALA A 9 16.17 -4.19 32.82
N SER A 10 16.15 -3.85 34.12
CA SER A 10 16.65 -2.58 34.63
C SER A 10 18.03 -2.28 34.04
N LEU A 11 18.21 -1.09 33.44
CA LEU A 11 19.47 -0.67 32.81
C LEU A 11 20.69 -0.87 33.73
N SER A 12 20.47 -0.88 35.05
CA SER A 12 21.45 -1.18 36.11
C SER A 12 22.12 -2.54 36.00
N SER A 13 21.53 -3.47 35.25
CA SER A 13 22.07 -4.80 35.06
C SER A 13 22.99 -4.89 33.83
N TRP A 14 23.03 -3.87 32.97
CA TRP A 14 23.89 -3.84 31.79
C TRP A 14 25.21 -3.10 32.05
N PRO A 15 26.27 -3.32 31.25
CA PRO A 15 27.52 -2.57 31.35
C PRO A 15 27.29 -1.06 31.27
N VAL A 16 28.16 -0.29 31.94
CA VAL A 16 28.12 1.18 31.92
C VAL A 16 28.20 1.69 30.48
N GLY A 17 27.30 2.61 30.13
CA GLY A 17 27.17 3.16 28.78
C GLY A 17 26.18 2.40 27.89
N SER A 18 25.55 1.33 28.39
CA SER A 18 24.44 0.69 27.68
C SER A 18 23.21 1.59 27.68
N ALA A 19 22.49 1.62 26.56
CA ALA A 19 21.26 2.39 26.41
C ALA A 19 20.19 1.56 25.71
N ILE A 20 18.93 1.74 26.14
CA ILE A 20 17.77 1.22 25.43
C ILE A 20 17.07 2.43 24.81
N GLN A 21 16.82 2.35 23.51
CA GLN A 21 16.13 3.39 22.75
C GLN A 21 14.97 2.77 22.01
N GLN A 22 13.84 3.47 22.01
CA GLN A 22 12.70 3.16 21.17
C GLN A 22 12.68 4.15 20.02
N ILE A 23 12.51 3.61 18.83
CA ILE A 23 12.52 4.35 17.58
C ILE A 23 11.14 4.17 16.95
N ALA A 24 10.47 5.28 16.71
CA ALA A 24 9.24 5.32 15.92
C ALA A 24 9.53 5.92 14.55
N TYR A 25 8.88 5.42 13.51
CA TYR A 25 8.96 5.98 12.16
C TYR A 25 7.74 6.87 11.91
N VAL A 26 7.99 8.16 11.65
CA VAL A 26 6.96 9.19 11.46
C VAL A 26 7.20 9.97 10.17
N VAL A 27 6.14 10.51 9.56
CA VAL A 27 6.26 11.34 8.35
C VAL A 27 6.90 12.69 8.67
N GLU A 28 6.51 13.30 9.80
CA GLU A 28 7.04 14.58 10.27
C GLU A 28 7.33 14.50 11.77
N ALA A 29 8.49 15.01 12.18
CA ALA A 29 8.86 15.07 13.58
C ALA A 29 8.13 16.21 14.30
N THR A 30 7.56 15.92 15.47
CA THR A 30 6.90 16.94 16.31
C THR A 30 7.94 17.72 17.12
N SER A 31 7.64 18.99 17.44
CA SER A 31 8.50 19.82 18.31
C SER A 31 8.80 19.10 19.64
N GLY A 32 10.08 18.93 19.95
CA GLY A 32 10.56 18.23 21.15
C GLY A 32 10.94 16.76 20.94
N GLN A 33 10.66 16.16 19.78
CA GLN A 33 11.17 14.83 19.44
C GLN A 33 12.64 14.90 18.98
N VAL A 34 13.44 13.93 19.38
CA VAL A 34 14.84 13.80 18.94
C VAL A 34 14.86 12.97 17.66
N VAL A 35 15.19 13.60 16.53
CA VAL A 35 15.35 12.92 15.24
C VAL A 35 16.64 12.10 15.24
N ALA A 36 16.52 10.78 15.16
CA ALA A 36 17.66 9.87 15.08
C ALA A 36 18.21 9.76 13.66
N MET A 37 17.32 9.77 12.66
CA MET A 37 17.65 9.67 11.23
C MET A 37 16.53 10.24 10.37
N GLU A 38 16.90 10.92 9.27
CA GLU A 38 15.98 11.29 8.20
C GLU A 38 16.20 10.35 7.01
N PHE A 39 15.11 9.87 6.42
CA PHE A 39 15.19 9.00 5.25
C PHE A 39 15.32 9.84 3.98
N PRO A 40 16.15 9.42 3.02
CA PRO A 40 16.27 10.12 1.75
C PRO A 40 14.98 9.99 0.92
N PRO A 41 14.71 10.94 0.00
CA PRO A 41 13.64 10.79 -0.98
C PRO A 41 13.78 9.48 -1.77
N PRO A 42 12.68 8.78 -2.09
CA PRO A 42 11.28 9.22 -1.99
C PRO A 42 10.58 8.90 -0.65
N LEU A 43 11.30 8.35 0.32
CA LEU A 43 10.77 7.96 1.63
C LEU A 43 10.73 9.20 2.54
N ARG A 44 9.65 9.97 2.48
CA ARG A 44 9.43 11.16 3.33
C ARG A 44 9.13 10.75 4.78
N MET A 45 10.11 10.16 5.45
CA MET A 45 10.00 9.59 6.79
C MET A 45 11.19 10.02 7.64
N CYS A 46 10.98 10.05 8.95
CA CYS A 46 11.99 10.30 9.97
C CYS A 46 11.89 9.22 11.05
N ALA A 47 13.03 8.76 11.53
CA ALA A 47 13.13 7.95 12.73
C ALA A 47 13.31 8.87 13.94
N VAL A 48 12.40 8.83 14.90
CA VAL A 48 12.43 9.65 16.12
C VAL A 48 12.62 8.79 17.36
N VAL A 49 13.42 9.25 18.31
CA VAL A 49 13.59 8.59 19.61
C VAL A 49 12.38 8.90 20.49
N THR A 50 11.67 7.88 20.94
CA THR A 50 10.52 8.01 21.85
C THR A 50 10.93 7.69 23.29
N ALA A 51 10.40 8.46 24.24
CA ALA A 51 10.72 8.34 25.65
C ALA A 51 9.90 7.25 26.38
N SER A 52 8.87 6.66 25.75
CA SER A 52 8.00 5.68 26.39
C SER A 52 7.25 4.79 25.37
N ALA A 53 7.10 3.52 25.74
CA ALA A 53 6.55 2.39 24.98
C ALA A 53 5.02 2.40 24.82
N ALA A 54 4.36 3.56 24.85
CA ALA A 54 2.91 3.62 24.87
C ALA A 54 2.39 4.91 24.22
N GLY A 55 2.22 4.87 22.90
CA GLY A 55 1.27 5.72 22.17
C GLY A 55 0.04 4.89 21.79
N PRO A 56 -1.20 5.37 22.03
CA PRO A 56 -2.41 4.56 21.86
C PRO A 56 -2.98 4.47 20.44
N ASP A 57 -2.38 5.10 19.42
CA ASP A 57 -2.95 5.11 18.07
C ASP A 57 -2.01 4.54 16.99
N GLY A 58 -2.20 3.26 16.70
CA GLY A 58 -2.33 2.71 15.34
C GLY A 58 -1.15 2.83 14.38
N GLY A 59 -0.29 1.82 14.35
CA GLY A 59 0.35 1.35 13.12
C GLY A 59 1.80 1.78 12.83
N SER A 60 2.45 2.57 13.70
CA SER A 60 3.88 2.87 13.50
C SER A 60 4.72 1.66 13.91
N SER A 61 5.51 1.13 12.96
CA SER A 61 6.48 0.07 13.24
C SER A 61 7.48 0.56 14.28
N GLU A 62 7.34 0.15 15.53
CA GLU A 62 8.28 0.51 16.59
C GLU A 62 9.49 -0.42 16.57
N LEU A 63 10.69 0.17 16.65
CA LEU A 63 11.95 -0.54 16.77
C LEU A 63 12.56 -0.26 18.13
N THR A 64 12.83 -1.30 18.91
CA THR A 64 13.58 -1.17 20.17
C THR A 64 15.02 -1.61 19.97
N ILE A 65 15.97 -0.71 20.24
CA ILE A 65 17.41 -0.96 20.13
C ILE A 65 18.04 -0.93 21.51
N LEU A 66 18.70 -2.01 21.90
CA LEU A 66 19.66 -2.05 23.01
C LEU A 66 21.07 -1.87 22.45
N THR A 67 21.75 -0.81 22.85
CA THR A 67 23.17 -0.62 22.56
C THR A 67 23.99 -0.99 23.80
N VAL A 68 25.02 -1.80 23.61
CA VAL A 68 25.96 -2.22 24.64
C VAL A 68 27.37 -1.89 24.15
N PRO A 69 28.13 -1.03 24.84
CA PRO A 69 29.49 -0.72 24.45
C PRO A 69 30.39 -1.95 24.67
N ALA A 70 31.08 -2.37 23.61
CA ALA A 70 32.06 -3.44 23.70
C ALA A 70 33.34 -2.92 24.39
N PRO A 71 33.97 -3.71 25.28
CA PRO A 71 35.27 -3.35 25.84
C PRO A 71 36.33 -3.29 24.72
N VAL A 72 37.29 -2.37 24.83
CA VAL A 72 38.33 -2.09 23.81
C VAL A 72 39.33 -3.25 23.61
N ARG A 73 39.15 -4.40 24.25
CA ARG A 73 40.09 -5.53 24.21
C ARG A 73 39.78 -6.47 23.03
N GLU A 74 40.83 -6.88 22.32
CA GLU A 74 40.76 -7.70 21.10
C GLU A 74 40.45 -9.20 21.36
N THR A 75 40.55 -9.65 22.61
CA THR A 75 40.33 -11.05 22.99
C THR A 75 39.00 -11.24 23.69
N MET A 76 38.18 -12.16 23.16
CA MET A 76 36.92 -12.58 23.78
C MET A 76 37.20 -13.11 25.19
N SER A 77 36.66 -12.40 26.18
CA SER A 77 36.59 -12.89 27.56
C SER A 77 35.32 -13.74 27.72
N ASP A 78 35.33 -14.71 28.64
CA ASP A 78 34.13 -15.46 29.03
C ASP A 78 32.96 -14.53 29.41
N ASP A 79 33.27 -13.33 29.91
CA ASP A 79 32.31 -12.28 30.24
C ASP A 79 31.58 -11.71 29.00
N GLU A 80 32.26 -11.61 27.86
CA GLU A 80 31.66 -11.14 26.60
C GLU A 80 30.70 -12.17 26.00
N THR A 81 31.03 -13.46 26.15
CA THR A 81 30.15 -14.56 25.73
C THR A 81 28.87 -14.60 26.56
N ALA A 82 28.99 -14.44 27.89
CA ALA A 82 27.84 -14.35 28.79
C ALA A 82 26.97 -13.11 28.50
N LEU A 83 27.60 -11.96 28.25
CA LEU A 83 26.93 -10.72 27.87
C LEU A 83 26.15 -10.89 26.57
N PHE A 84 26.74 -11.52 25.56
CA PHE A 84 26.09 -11.76 24.27
C PHE A 84 24.91 -12.73 24.39
N ALA A 85 25.05 -13.83 25.14
CA ALA A 85 23.94 -14.75 25.41
C ALA A 85 22.78 -14.02 26.11
N ARG A 86 23.10 -13.07 26.99
CA ARG A 86 22.09 -12.24 27.65
C ARG A 86 21.40 -11.24 26.72
N MET A 87 22.13 -10.64 25.79
CA MET A 87 21.55 -9.82 24.73
C MET A 87 20.58 -10.64 23.88
N GLN A 88 20.96 -11.86 23.52
CA GLN A 88 20.11 -12.78 22.77
C GLN A 88 18.80 -13.06 23.51
N MET A 89 18.87 -13.42 24.80
CA MET A 89 17.68 -13.64 25.63
C MET A 89 16.78 -12.39 25.69
N TRP A 90 17.37 -11.19 25.79
CA TRP A 90 16.59 -9.94 25.81
C TRP A 90 15.87 -9.67 24.48
N VAL A 91 16.52 -10.00 23.35
CA VAL A 91 15.89 -9.90 22.02
C VAL A 91 14.75 -10.90 21.87
N GLU A 92 14.96 -12.14 22.30
CA GLU A 92 13.96 -13.23 22.20
C GLU A 92 12.74 -13.01 23.12
N ALA A 93 12.92 -12.38 24.28
CA ALA A 93 11.85 -12.13 25.24
C ALA A 93 10.68 -11.26 24.70
N ALA A 94 10.89 -10.48 23.63
CA ALA A 94 9.83 -9.68 23.02
C ALA A 94 8.97 -10.44 21.99
N THR A 95 9.42 -11.62 21.56
CA THR A 95 8.77 -12.34 20.47
C THR A 95 7.75 -13.34 21.06
N PRO A 96 6.44 -13.20 20.79
CA PRO A 96 5.46 -14.18 21.25
C PRO A 96 5.73 -15.53 20.58
N ALA A 97 5.75 -16.61 21.37
CA ALA A 97 5.87 -17.97 20.83
C ALA A 97 4.63 -18.33 20.00
N PRO A 98 4.76 -18.95 18.80
CA PRO A 98 5.96 -19.50 18.17
C PRO A 98 6.55 -18.56 17.11
N GLY A 99 7.18 -17.46 17.51
CA GLY A 99 7.87 -16.57 16.58
C GLY A 99 9.24 -17.10 16.11
N PRO A 100 9.84 -16.46 15.10
CA PRO A 100 11.13 -16.86 14.55
C PRO A 100 12.24 -16.73 15.61
N ALA A 101 13.18 -17.68 15.60
CA ALA A 101 14.38 -17.61 16.42
C ALA A 101 15.18 -16.33 16.10
N SER A 102 15.86 -15.77 17.12
CA SER A 102 16.69 -14.60 16.90
C SER A 102 17.82 -14.89 15.91
N GLN A 103 18.15 -13.91 15.08
CA GLN A 103 19.27 -14.01 14.16
C GLN A 103 20.49 -13.33 14.74
N ILE A 104 21.63 -13.98 14.54
CA ILE A 104 22.93 -13.50 15.01
C ILE A 104 23.78 -13.10 13.81
N MET A 105 24.33 -11.89 13.85
CA MET A 105 25.24 -11.37 12.84
C MET A 105 26.53 -10.87 13.50
N MET A 106 27.66 -11.22 12.88
CA MET A 106 29.00 -10.94 13.38
C MET A 106 29.76 -10.10 12.34
N PHE A 107 30.35 -8.99 12.79
CA PHE A 107 31.13 -8.06 12.00
C PHE A 107 32.46 -7.77 12.68
N GLN A 108 33.40 -7.15 11.96
CA GLN A 108 34.66 -6.70 12.56
C GLN A 108 34.41 -5.59 13.59
N GLY A 109 34.36 -5.99 14.87
CA GLY A 109 34.13 -5.08 16.00
C GLY A 109 32.66 -4.79 16.31
N ALA A 110 31.71 -5.57 15.76
CA ALA A 110 30.31 -5.49 16.14
C ALA A 110 29.62 -6.85 16.13
N ARG A 111 28.69 -7.07 17.06
CA ARG A 111 27.78 -8.22 17.09
C ARG A 111 26.35 -7.75 17.24
N ILE A 112 25.45 -8.41 16.54
CA ILE A 112 24.04 -8.03 16.47
C ILE A 112 23.18 -9.25 16.71
N CYS A 113 22.28 -9.15 17.69
CA CYS A 113 21.15 -10.06 17.86
C CYS A 113 19.90 -9.35 17.38
N TRP A 114 19.08 -10.03 16.58
CA TRP A 114 17.94 -9.39 15.93
C TRP A 114 16.70 -10.28 15.93
N THR A 115 15.56 -9.66 16.19
CA THR A 115 14.21 -10.15 15.86
C THR A 115 13.41 -9.00 15.23
N PRO A 116 12.31 -9.29 14.52
CA PRO A 116 11.36 -8.26 14.09
C PRO A 116 10.98 -7.31 15.24
N GLY A 117 11.34 -6.02 15.10
CA GLY A 117 11.02 -4.97 16.09
C GLY A 117 11.99 -4.84 17.28
N ARG A 118 12.99 -5.73 17.44
CA ARG A 118 13.95 -5.64 18.55
C ARG A 118 15.38 -6.04 18.14
N ILE A 119 16.34 -5.20 18.53
CA ILE A 119 17.76 -5.36 18.17
C ILE A 119 18.64 -5.12 19.37
N ALA A 120 19.62 -5.99 19.58
CA ALA A 120 20.71 -5.74 20.51
C ALA A 120 22.03 -5.65 19.74
N LEU A 121 22.78 -4.57 19.99
CA LEU A 121 24.03 -4.22 19.34
C LEU A 121 25.16 -4.15 20.36
N LEU A 122 26.18 -4.99 20.18
CA LEU A 122 27.44 -4.95 20.92
C LEU A 122 28.51 -4.41 19.98
N VAL A 123 29.02 -3.22 20.25
CA VAL A 123 29.97 -2.53 19.33
C VAL A 123 30.87 -1.58 20.09
N GLN A 124 32.07 -1.31 19.56
CA GLN A 124 32.96 -0.30 20.11
C GLN A 124 32.28 1.08 20.24
N PRO A 125 32.50 1.83 21.34
CA PRO A 125 31.80 3.09 21.62
C PRO A 125 31.83 4.10 20.46
N GLU A 126 32.95 4.20 19.76
CA GLU A 126 33.17 5.15 18.66
C GLU A 126 32.32 4.84 17.42
N ARG A 127 31.83 3.60 17.32
CA ARG A 127 31.07 3.09 16.16
C ARG A 127 29.59 2.89 16.45
N ILE A 128 29.14 3.10 17.69
CA ILE A 128 27.73 2.93 18.11
C ILE A 128 26.80 3.70 17.18
N GLU A 129 27.06 4.98 16.95
CA GLU A 129 26.15 5.83 16.17
C GLU A 129 26.05 5.44 14.70
N SER A 130 27.17 5.06 14.08
CA SER A 130 27.18 4.60 12.69
C SER A 130 26.42 3.28 12.54
N ALA A 131 26.65 2.32 13.44
CA ALA A 131 25.94 1.04 13.43
C ALA A 131 24.45 1.21 13.76
N ARG A 132 24.12 2.09 14.71
CA ARG A 132 22.73 2.40 15.09
C ARG A 132 21.93 2.96 13.92
N ARG A 133 22.49 3.93 13.18
CA ARG A 133 21.82 4.49 11.98
C ARG A 133 21.57 3.41 10.91
N ALA A 134 22.58 2.59 10.62
CA ALA A 134 22.43 1.49 9.66
C ALA A 134 21.33 0.50 10.08
N LEU A 135 21.23 0.18 11.37
CA LEU A 135 20.17 -0.68 11.92
C LEU A 135 18.78 -0.05 11.82
N ILE A 136 18.65 1.24 12.16
CA ILE A 136 17.39 1.98 12.03
C ILE A 136 16.91 1.95 10.58
N GLU A 137 17.82 2.16 9.63
CA GLU A 137 17.53 2.17 8.20
C GLU A 137 17.04 0.80 7.70
N VAL A 138 17.81 -0.26 7.90
CA VAL A 138 17.41 -1.60 7.40
C VAL A 138 16.18 -2.15 8.08
N SER A 139 15.98 -1.84 9.35
CA SER A 139 14.78 -2.27 10.08
C SER A 139 13.52 -1.60 9.55
N PHE A 140 13.62 -0.36 9.09
CA PHE A 140 12.52 0.33 8.44
C PHE A 140 12.12 -0.38 7.13
N TYR A 141 13.08 -0.66 6.25
CA TYR A 141 12.81 -1.33 4.98
C TYR A 141 12.20 -2.73 5.20
N ASP A 142 12.76 -3.49 6.14
CA ASP A 142 12.23 -4.81 6.50
C ASP A 142 10.81 -4.75 7.07
N ALA A 143 10.53 -3.77 7.93
CA ALA A 143 9.21 -3.57 8.52
C ALA A 143 8.18 -3.14 7.47
N GLU A 144 8.54 -2.25 6.55
CA GLU A 144 7.67 -1.85 5.44
C GLU A 144 7.35 -3.03 4.51
N LEU A 145 8.35 -3.84 4.15
CA LEU A 145 8.11 -5.06 3.36
C LEU A 145 7.16 -6.01 4.10
N ARG A 146 7.38 -6.25 5.40
CA ARG A 146 6.46 -7.09 6.19
C ARG A 146 5.05 -6.54 6.24
N ALA A 147 4.89 -5.22 6.36
CA ALA A 147 3.58 -4.59 6.38
C ALA A 147 2.84 -4.80 5.04
N ILE A 148 3.55 -4.66 3.91
CA ILE A 148 2.99 -4.91 2.58
C ILE A 148 2.62 -6.39 2.42
N GLU A 149 3.52 -7.32 2.79
CA GLU A 149 3.26 -8.77 2.75
C GLU A 149 2.04 -9.16 3.59
N HIS A 150 1.94 -8.61 4.80
CA HIS A 150 0.82 -8.89 5.69
C HIS A 150 -0.49 -8.40 5.10
N GLN A 151 -0.50 -7.18 4.54
CA GLN A 151 -1.68 -6.61 3.91
C GLN A 151 -2.11 -7.42 2.68
N LEU A 152 -1.18 -7.78 1.79
CA LEU A 152 -1.49 -8.65 0.65
C LEU A 152 -2.01 -10.02 1.10
N GLY A 153 -1.40 -10.61 2.13
CA GLY A 153 -1.84 -11.86 2.74
C GLY A 153 -3.29 -11.82 3.22
N GLN A 154 -3.75 -10.68 3.74
CA GLN A 154 -5.13 -10.46 4.16
C GLN A 154 -6.09 -10.21 2.99
N ASP A 155 -5.60 -9.63 1.88
CA ASP A 155 -6.41 -9.24 0.73
C ASP A 155 -6.65 -10.38 -0.28
N TRP A 156 -5.87 -11.47 -0.21
CA TRP A 156 -6.03 -12.65 -1.09
C TRP A 156 -7.46 -13.21 -1.15
N PRO A 157 -8.14 -13.50 -0.02
CA PRO A 157 -9.52 -14.01 -0.06
C PRO A 157 -10.51 -13.05 -0.72
N HIS A 158 -10.25 -11.74 -0.64
CA HIS A 158 -11.08 -10.74 -1.30
C HIS A 158 -10.89 -10.74 -2.81
N MET A 159 -9.64 -10.82 -3.27
CA MET A 159 -9.33 -10.93 -4.70
C MET A 159 -9.93 -12.20 -5.31
N GLU A 160 -9.82 -13.34 -4.62
CA GLU A 160 -10.42 -14.61 -5.08
C GLU A 160 -11.95 -14.53 -5.18
N ALA A 161 -12.61 -13.87 -4.23
CA ALA A 161 -14.05 -13.65 -4.26
C ALA A 161 -14.50 -12.71 -5.39
N ASP A 162 -13.66 -11.74 -5.75
CA ASP A 162 -13.94 -10.77 -6.81
C ASP A 162 -13.58 -11.31 -8.21
N MET A 163 -12.71 -12.31 -8.31
CA MET A 163 -12.23 -12.88 -9.58
C MET A 163 -13.34 -13.27 -10.58
N PRO A 164 -14.49 -13.86 -10.19
CA PRO A 164 -15.58 -14.14 -11.13
C PRO A 164 -16.14 -12.90 -11.84
N LEU A 165 -16.05 -11.73 -11.21
CA LEU A 165 -16.53 -10.45 -11.76
C LEU A 165 -15.68 -9.96 -12.95
N ALA A 166 -14.47 -10.49 -13.12
CA ALA A 166 -13.62 -10.23 -14.28
C ALA A 166 -14.16 -10.89 -15.56
N PHE A 167 -15.06 -11.86 -15.43
CA PHE A 167 -15.68 -12.58 -16.57
C PHE A 167 -17.10 -12.10 -16.83
N GLU A 168 -17.94 -12.03 -15.79
CA GLU A 168 -19.36 -11.70 -15.91
C GLU A 168 -19.78 -10.61 -14.93
N VAL A 169 -20.33 -9.52 -15.46
CA VAL A 169 -20.90 -8.42 -14.68
C VAL A 169 -22.41 -8.45 -14.81
N THR A 170 -23.11 -8.51 -13.67
CA THR A 170 -24.57 -8.49 -13.60
C THR A 170 -25.05 -7.16 -12.99
N GLU A 171 -26.35 -6.87 -13.06
CA GLU A 171 -26.87 -5.63 -12.47
C GLU A 171 -26.61 -5.54 -10.96
N ASN A 172 -26.64 -6.67 -10.26
CA ASN A 172 -26.37 -6.73 -8.82
C ASN A 172 -24.91 -6.36 -8.50
N THR A 173 -23.96 -6.63 -9.39
CA THR A 173 -22.54 -6.35 -9.15
C THR A 173 -22.19 -4.88 -9.38
N LEU A 174 -23.04 -4.10 -10.07
CA LEU A 174 -22.90 -2.64 -10.13
C LEU A 174 -22.96 -1.99 -8.74
N SER A 175 -23.71 -2.57 -7.80
CA SER A 175 -23.75 -2.09 -6.42
C SER A 175 -22.40 -2.20 -5.70
N GLN A 176 -21.54 -3.13 -6.15
CA GLN A 176 -20.21 -3.39 -5.59
C GLN A 176 -19.10 -2.57 -6.28
N ARG A 177 -19.41 -1.80 -7.32
CA ARG A 177 -18.43 -1.03 -8.11
C ARG A 177 -17.57 -0.11 -7.23
N GLN A 178 -18.18 0.54 -6.22
CA GLN A 178 -17.44 1.41 -5.32
C GLN A 178 -16.44 0.64 -4.47
N GLN A 179 -16.80 -0.56 -4.03
CA GLN A 179 -15.92 -1.46 -3.26
C GLN A 179 -14.76 -1.96 -4.12
N LEU A 180 -15.02 -2.42 -5.35
CA LEU A 180 -13.98 -2.84 -6.29
C LEU A 180 -12.99 -1.71 -6.60
N ARG A 181 -13.51 -0.49 -6.82
CA ARG A 181 -12.67 0.70 -7.01
C ARG A 181 -11.80 0.96 -5.78
N GLN A 182 -12.38 0.88 -4.58
CA GLN A 182 -11.64 1.13 -3.35
C GLN A 182 -10.51 0.11 -3.15
N ARG A 183 -10.79 -1.17 -3.41
CA ARG A 183 -9.79 -2.24 -3.36
C ARG A 183 -8.68 -2.02 -4.38
N PHE A 184 -9.03 -1.68 -5.62
CA PHE A 184 -8.03 -1.36 -6.63
C PHE A 184 -7.13 -0.18 -6.23
N LEU A 185 -7.71 0.89 -5.65
CA LEU A 185 -6.93 2.01 -5.12
C LEU A 185 -5.98 1.59 -3.98
N GLN A 186 -6.40 0.65 -3.11
CA GLN A 186 -5.53 0.10 -2.07
C GLN A 186 -4.35 -0.67 -2.67
N ILE A 187 -4.56 -1.46 -3.71
CA ILE A 187 -3.48 -2.17 -4.42
C ILE A 187 -2.51 -1.18 -5.08
N LEU A 188 -3.00 -0.13 -5.74
CA LEU A 188 -2.13 0.91 -6.32
C LEU A 188 -1.33 1.67 -5.24
N GLN A 189 -1.89 1.85 -4.05
CA GLN A 189 -1.16 2.40 -2.91
C GLN A 189 -0.05 1.46 -2.44
N LEU A 190 -0.30 0.15 -2.38
CA LEU A 190 0.71 -0.86 -2.07
C LEU A 190 1.84 -0.85 -3.12
N ARG A 191 1.51 -0.85 -4.42
CA ARG A 191 2.51 -0.72 -5.51
C ARG A 191 3.37 0.52 -5.30
N THR A 192 2.73 1.67 -5.05
CA THR A 192 3.44 2.94 -4.83
C THR A 192 4.39 2.85 -3.63
N ARG A 193 3.98 2.23 -2.52
CA ARG A 193 4.84 2.00 -1.35
C ARG A 193 6.02 1.10 -1.69
N LEU A 194 5.78 -0.01 -2.39
CA LEU A 194 6.83 -0.95 -2.81
C LEU A 194 7.85 -0.26 -3.72
N THR A 195 7.42 0.44 -4.76
CA THR A 195 8.31 1.13 -5.71
C THR A 195 9.23 2.15 -5.01
N ARG A 196 8.76 2.81 -3.94
CA ARG A 196 9.59 3.74 -3.15
C ARG A 196 10.75 3.04 -2.42
N LEU A 197 10.62 1.75 -2.11
CA LEU A 197 11.66 0.95 -1.44
C LEU A 197 12.69 0.39 -2.44
N SER A 198 12.31 0.24 -3.71
CA SER A 198 13.11 -0.44 -4.76
C SER A 198 14.57 0.02 -4.81
N GLY A 199 14.82 1.33 -4.91
CA GLY A 199 16.18 1.87 -5.01
C GLY A 199 17.06 1.62 -3.78
N HIS A 200 16.45 1.43 -2.61
CA HIS A 200 17.16 1.15 -1.36
C HIS A 200 17.41 -0.35 -1.16
N ILE A 201 16.49 -1.20 -1.61
CA ILE A 201 16.61 -2.66 -1.53
C ILE A 201 17.66 -3.15 -2.52
N HIS A 202 17.59 -2.72 -3.79
CA HIS A 202 18.51 -3.15 -4.86
C HIS A 202 19.80 -2.30 -4.92
N CYS A 203 20.09 -1.50 -3.89
CA CYS A 203 21.27 -0.65 -3.89
C CYS A 203 22.57 -1.50 -3.94
N PRO A 204 23.50 -1.23 -4.87
CA PRO A 204 24.75 -1.97 -4.96
C PRO A 204 25.67 -1.72 -3.76
N HIS A 205 26.64 -2.62 -3.57
CA HIS A 205 27.62 -2.49 -2.50
C HIS A 205 28.47 -1.21 -2.66
N LEU A 206 28.59 -0.44 -1.59
CA LEU A 206 29.47 0.73 -1.54
C LEU A 206 30.91 0.29 -1.25
N HIS A 207 31.85 0.75 -2.08
CA HIS A 207 33.29 0.54 -1.89
C HIS A 207 33.99 1.85 -1.52
N PRO A 208 34.88 1.85 -0.50
CA PRO A 208 35.27 0.74 0.37
C PRO A 208 34.18 0.37 1.42
N PRO A 209 34.16 -0.87 1.94
CA PRO A 209 33.13 -1.31 2.87
C PRO A 209 33.29 -0.64 4.24
N THR A 210 32.25 0.09 4.65
CA THR A 210 32.12 0.65 6.01
C THR A 210 31.38 -0.33 6.92
N LEU A 211 31.43 -0.15 8.24
CA LEU A 211 30.63 -0.98 9.16
C LEU A 211 29.13 -0.82 8.85
N ALA A 212 28.67 0.40 8.60
CA ALA A 212 27.28 0.67 8.24
C ALA A 212 26.86 -0.06 6.94
N SER A 213 27.68 0.01 5.88
CA SER A 213 27.37 -0.67 4.62
C SER A 213 27.38 -2.20 4.77
N GLN A 214 28.30 -2.75 5.56
CA GLN A 214 28.34 -4.18 5.86
C GLN A 214 27.11 -4.64 6.65
N ILE A 215 26.70 -3.88 7.67
CA ILE A 215 25.45 -4.15 8.41
C ILE A 215 24.28 -4.14 7.45
N GLY A 216 24.18 -3.10 6.62
CA GLY A 216 23.11 -2.95 5.63
C GLY A 216 23.00 -4.14 4.68
N GLU A 217 24.13 -4.56 4.11
CA GLU A 217 24.24 -5.72 3.23
C GLU A 217 23.86 -7.03 3.92
N ARG A 218 24.50 -7.35 5.06
CA ARG A 218 24.24 -8.60 5.77
C ARG A 218 22.78 -8.71 6.22
N PHE A 219 22.17 -7.60 6.61
CA PHE A 219 20.75 -7.57 6.95
C PHE A 219 19.86 -7.89 5.75
N ARG A 220 20.11 -7.24 4.61
CA ARG A 220 19.35 -7.48 3.37
C ARG A 220 19.44 -8.95 2.93
N ASP A 221 20.63 -9.53 2.97
CA ASP A 221 20.85 -10.94 2.64
C ASP A 221 20.10 -11.88 3.60
N ARG A 222 20.23 -11.65 4.91
CA ARG A 222 19.68 -12.52 5.95
C ARG A 222 18.15 -12.49 6.02
N THR A 223 17.57 -11.32 5.75
CA THR A 223 16.11 -11.15 5.68
C THR A 223 15.57 -11.39 4.28
N ARG A 224 16.44 -11.70 3.30
CA ARG A 224 16.11 -11.95 1.89
C ARG A 224 15.25 -10.84 1.29
N MET A 225 15.58 -9.58 1.57
CA MET A 225 14.74 -8.44 1.17
C MET A 225 14.51 -8.37 -0.34
N GLU A 226 15.53 -8.67 -1.13
CA GLU A 226 15.44 -8.64 -2.59
C GLU A 226 14.45 -9.70 -3.11
N LEU A 227 14.60 -10.95 -2.69
CA LEU A 227 13.66 -12.02 -3.05
C LEU A 227 12.23 -11.72 -2.58
N ARG A 228 12.08 -11.18 -1.36
CA ARG A 228 10.77 -10.80 -0.83
C ARG A 228 10.14 -9.68 -1.65
N TYR A 229 10.93 -8.68 -2.02
CA TYR A 229 10.50 -7.59 -2.90
C TYR A 229 9.97 -8.15 -4.23
N GLU A 230 10.73 -9.05 -4.88
CA GLU A 230 10.32 -9.67 -6.16
C GLU A 230 8.98 -10.43 -6.02
N ILE A 231 8.84 -11.27 -4.99
CA ILE A 231 7.61 -12.01 -4.74
C ILE A 231 6.42 -11.07 -4.51
N ILE A 232 6.60 -9.99 -3.75
CA ILE A 232 5.55 -9.01 -3.51
C ILE A 232 5.18 -8.30 -4.83
N ASP A 233 6.17 -7.94 -5.64
CA ASP A 233 5.97 -7.23 -6.91
C ASP A 233 5.14 -8.08 -7.89
N GLU A 234 5.44 -9.37 -7.99
CA GLU A 234 4.67 -10.36 -8.76
C GLU A 234 3.24 -10.51 -8.22
N GLN A 235 3.07 -10.60 -6.90
CA GLN A 235 1.74 -10.70 -6.29
C GLN A 235 0.89 -9.47 -6.59
N ILE A 236 1.45 -8.26 -6.44
CA ILE A 236 0.73 -7.02 -6.74
C ILE A 236 0.29 -7.00 -8.21
N GLU A 237 1.13 -7.47 -9.14
CA GLU A 237 0.76 -7.56 -10.57
C GLU A 237 -0.47 -8.44 -10.82
N VAL A 238 -0.56 -9.59 -10.12
CA VAL A 238 -1.73 -10.46 -10.21
C VAL A 238 -3.00 -9.73 -9.72
N PHE A 239 -2.92 -9.03 -8.60
CA PHE A 239 -4.05 -8.26 -8.06
C PHE A 239 -4.46 -7.14 -9.02
N GLU A 240 -3.49 -6.39 -9.56
CA GLU A 240 -3.73 -5.32 -10.54
C GLU A 240 -4.45 -5.87 -11.78
N GLY A 241 -3.98 -7.00 -12.33
CA GLY A 241 -4.60 -7.63 -13.50
C GLY A 241 -6.06 -8.03 -13.26
N VAL A 242 -6.38 -8.63 -12.10
CA VAL A 242 -7.76 -9.01 -11.76
C VAL A 242 -8.66 -7.78 -11.67
N TYR A 243 -8.23 -6.74 -10.94
CA TYR A 243 -9.06 -5.55 -10.74
C TYR A 243 -9.17 -4.67 -11.99
N GLU A 244 -8.14 -4.63 -12.84
CA GLU A 244 -8.20 -3.97 -14.14
C GLU A 244 -9.25 -4.64 -15.03
N MET A 245 -9.26 -5.97 -15.11
CA MET A 245 -10.28 -6.72 -15.86
C MET A 245 -11.69 -6.49 -15.29
N CYS A 246 -11.86 -6.53 -13.97
CA CYS A 246 -13.14 -6.20 -13.33
C CYS A 246 -13.61 -4.77 -13.70
N GLY A 247 -12.69 -3.81 -13.69
CA GLY A 247 -12.95 -2.42 -14.08
C GLY A 247 -13.37 -2.29 -15.54
N GLN A 248 -12.67 -2.98 -16.44
CA GLN A 248 -12.98 -3.00 -17.87
C GLN A 248 -14.38 -3.57 -18.12
N ARG A 249 -14.69 -4.75 -17.55
CA ARG A 249 -16.01 -5.37 -17.71
C ARG A 249 -17.14 -4.53 -17.15
N ALA A 250 -16.93 -3.91 -15.99
CA ALA A 250 -17.91 -3.02 -15.40
C ALA A 250 -18.16 -1.79 -16.29
N SER A 251 -17.10 -1.24 -16.90
CA SER A 251 -17.21 -0.14 -17.86
C SER A 251 -17.99 -0.57 -19.10
N ASP A 252 -17.63 -1.69 -19.71
CA ASP A 252 -18.29 -2.24 -20.90
C ASP A 252 -19.80 -2.46 -20.65
N PHE A 253 -20.15 -3.07 -19.51
CA PHE A 253 -21.55 -3.26 -19.13
C PHE A 253 -22.32 -1.93 -19.04
N THR A 254 -21.72 -0.90 -18.43
CA THR A 254 -22.35 0.43 -18.35
C THR A 254 -22.49 1.10 -19.70
N LEU A 255 -21.50 0.95 -20.59
CA LEU A 255 -21.55 1.47 -21.95
C LEU A 255 -22.66 0.79 -22.76
N THR A 256 -22.74 -0.54 -22.74
CA THR A 256 -23.81 -1.31 -23.41
C THR A 256 -25.19 -0.91 -22.88
N ARG A 257 -25.35 -0.76 -21.56
CA ARG A 257 -26.62 -0.30 -20.97
C ARG A 257 -26.99 1.10 -21.43
N SER A 258 -26.05 2.05 -21.40
CA SER A 258 -26.30 3.42 -21.83
C SER A 258 -26.62 3.50 -23.33
N GLY A 259 -25.97 2.66 -24.15
CA GLY A 259 -26.27 2.51 -25.57
C GLY A 259 -27.67 1.97 -25.81
N ASN A 260 -28.07 0.91 -25.11
CA ASN A 260 -29.42 0.34 -25.23
C ASN A 260 -30.50 1.34 -24.78
N ILE A 261 -30.27 2.08 -23.70
CA ILE A 261 -31.20 3.12 -23.24
C ILE A 261 -31.34 4.22 -24.30
N LEU A 262 -30.23 4.65 -24.89
CA LEU A 262 -30.24 5.64 -25.96
C LEU A 262 -31.01 5.13 -27.19
N GLU A 263 -30.79 3.88 -27.58
CA GLU A 263 -31.51 3.22 -28.68
C GLU A 263 -33.03 3.20 -28.42
N TRP A 264 -33.45 2.82 -27.22
CA TRP A 264 -34.86 2.86 -26.82
C TRP A 264 -35.46 4.27 -26.86
N ILE A 265 -34.71 5.29 -26.43
CA ILE A 265 -35.15 6.69 -26.51
C ILE A 265 -35.37 7.09 -27.98
N ILE A 266 -34.45 6.74 -28.88
CA ILE A 266 -34.57 7.03 -30.32
C ILE A 266 -35.79 6.32 -30.92
N ILE A 267 -36.01 5.04 -30.60
CA ILE A 267 -37.17 4.28 -31.08
C ILE A 267 -38.48 4.93 -30.62
N ILE A 268 -38.58 5.32 -29.34
CA ILE A 268 -39.78 5.97 -28.80
C ILE A 268 -40.05 7.31 -29.49
N LEU A 269 -39.00 8.12 -29.72
CA LEU A 269 -39.13 9.40 -30.43
C LEU A 269 -39.58 9.22 -31.88
N LEU A 270 -39.03 8.23 -32.59
CA LEU A 270 -39.43 7.89 -33.96
C LEU A 270 -40.89 7.43 -34.03
N VAL A 271 -41.34 6.60 -33.08
CA VAL A 271 -42.74 6.18 -32.99
C VAL A 271 -43.65 7.38 -32.71
N ALA A 272 -43.28 8.28 -31.79
CA ALA A 272 -44.05 9.48 -31.49
C ALA A 272 -44.16 10.42 -32.71
N GLN A 273 -43.06 10.62 -33.44
CA GLN A 273 -43.04 11.40 -34.68
C GLN A 273 -43.91 10.76 -35.75
N LEU A 274 -43.83 9.44 -35.93
CA LEU A 274 -44.66 8.70 -36.89
C LEU A 274 -46.15 8.84 -36.57
N LEU A 275 -46.52 8.72 -35.30
CA LEU A 275 -47.91 8.90 -34.85
C LEU A 275 -48.39 10.33 -35.11
N LEU A 276 -47.57 11.34 -34.82
CA LEU A 276 -47.91 12.74 -35.07
C LEU A 276 -48.13 13.01 -36.57
N SER A 277 -47.21 12.57 -37.43
CA SER A 277 -47.36 12.68 -38.88
C SER A 277 -48.57 11.91 -39.41
N GLY A 278 -48.89 10.75 -38.82
CA GLY A 278 -50.10 10.00 -39.16
C GLY A 278 -51.39 10.75 -38.83
N ILE A 279 -51.43 11.42 -37.66
CA ILE A 279 -52.56 12.27 -37.26
C ILE A 279 -52.69 13.46 -38.21
N GLU A 280 -51.59 14.11 -38.58
CA GLU A 280 -51.60 15.22 -39.54
C GLU A 280 -52.13 14.80 -40.92
N MET A 281 -51.76 13.61 -41.41
CA MET A 281 -52.33 13.08 -42.66
C MET A 281 -53.84 12.81 -42.55
N LEU A 282 -54.29 12.20 -41.45
CA LEU A 282 -55.71 11.93 -41.22
C LEU A 282 -56.53 13.21 -41.06
N ALA A 283 -55.99 14.22 -40.37
CA ALA A 283 -56.61 15.53 -40.23
C ALA A 283 -56.65 16.29 -41.57
N GLY A 284 -55.57 16.22 -42.36
CA GLY A 284 -55.50 16.87 -43.68
C GLY A 284 -56.49 16.26 -44.68
N SER A 285 -56.62 14.93 -44.71
CA SER A 285 -57.53 14.22 -45.63
C SER A 285 -59.02 14.36 -45.28
N GLY A 286 -59.36 14.70 -44.03
CA GLY A 286 -60.74 15.00 -43.63
C GLY A 286 -61.28 16.37 -44.09
N THR A 287 -60.44 17.24 -44.66
CA THR A 287 -60.82 18.65 -44.94
C THR A 287 -61.19 18.92 -46.40
N GLU A 288 -61.11 17.93 -47.31
CA GLU A 288 -61.35 18.14 -48.75
C GLU A 288 -62.78 17.83 -49.25
N THR A 289 -63.74 17.50 -48.39
CA THR A 289 -65.12 17.16 -48.81
C THR A 289 -66.16 18.16 -48.29
N SER A 290 -66.20 19.40 -48.80
CA SER A 290 -67.40 20.28 -48.77
C SER A 290 -67.23 21.56 -49.60
N THR A 291 -67.13 21.46 -50.93
CA THR A 291 -67.62 22.54 -51.80
C THR A 291 -68.01 22.00 -53.18
N THR A 292 -69.28 21.63 -53.30
CA THR A 292 -69.97 21.47 -54.58
C THR A 292 -71.20 22.36 -54.55
N THR A 293 -71.73 22.68 -55.74
CA THR A 293 -72.89 23.54 -56.08
C THR A 293 -72.58 25.05 -56.12
N SER A 294 -72.84 25.83 -57.18
CA SER A 294 -73.68 25.66 -58.37
C SER A 294 -73.38 26.76 -59.43
N SER A 295 -73.24 26.41 -60.71
CA SER A 295 -73.57 27.29 -61.85
C SER A 295 -75.11 27.51 -61.91
N PRO A 296 -75.71 28.57 -62.51
CA PRO A 296 -75.68 28.86 -63.97
C PRO A 296 -75.92 30.38 -64.33
N PRO A 297 -76.46 30.80 -65.51
CA PRO A 297 -75.93 30.72 -66.89
C PRO A 297 -75.98 32.06 -67.70
N SER A 298 -75.27 32.08 -68.85
CA SER A 298 -75.59 32.72 -70.16
C SER A 298 -75.88 34.24 -70.37
N THR A 299 -75.48 34.69 -71.58
CA THR A 299 -75.92 35.86 -72.41
C THR A 299 -75.20 37.20 -72.11
N THR A 300 -74.66 38.00 -73.06
CA THR A 300 -75.11 38.45 -74.40
C THR A 300 -73.95 38.95 -75.31
N ALA A 301 -74.22 38.94 -76.62
CA ALA A 301 -73.47 39.53 -77.74
C ALA A 301 -73.51 41.08 -77.81
N SER A 302 -72.66 41.66 -78.67
CA SER A 302 -72.79 42.94 -79.45
C SER A 302 -71.45 43.69 -79.50
N THR A 303 -70.68 43.68 -80.59
CA THR A 303 -70.73 44.61 -81.75
C THR A 303 -70.37 46.06 -81.42
N GLY A 304 -69.31 46.60 -82.05
CA GLY A 304 -69.14 48.04 -82.26
C GLY A 304 -67.69 48.55 -82.27
N GLN A 305 -67.14 48.66 -83.49
CA GLN A 305 -66.08 49.57 -84.00
C GLN A 305 -64.86 49.91 -83.13
#